data_AF-A0A7S3T8G2-F1
#
_entry.id   AF-A0A7S3T8G2-F1
#
_cell.length_a   1.000
_cell.length_b   1.000
_cell.length_c   1.000
_cell.angle_alpha   90.00
_cell.angle_beta   90.00
_cell.angle_gamma   90.00
#
_symmetry.space_group_name_H-M   'P 1'
#
loop_
_entity.id
_entity.type
_entity.pdbx_description
1 polymer ?
#
loop_
_entity_poly.entity_id
_entity_poly.type
_entity_poly.pdbx_seq_one_letter_code
_entity_poly.pdbx_strand_id
1 'polypeptide(L)'
;MATFGPLLVSFSYVSQVGAASWTALRASIPLALQSGAILHANNARDMVEDAAAGVDTLALRLGRRRSVVLYELLLLAPYASVVWRAARTSTFAGLPLATLPAALRLAADFRAGLAAGDAPLSASLARMPMRTAKHAALFALLTTAGVLLPSPSLRELGGSLVRTALRSYYDRVFS
;
A
#
# COMPACT_ATOMS: atom_id res chain seq x y z
N MET A 1 2.22 13.05 4.15
CA MET A 1 1.70 12.13 3.10
C MET A 1 2.32 12.39 1.73
N ALA A 2 2.39 13.64 1.25
CA ALA A 2 3.00 13.96 -0.04
C ALA A 2 4.49 13.56 -0.15
N THR A 3 5.26 13.69 0.93
CA THR A 3 6.71 13.44 0.96
C THR A 3 7.08 11.96 0.83
N PHE A 4 6.38 11.06 1.55
CA PHE A 4 6.72 9.62 1.64
C PHE A 4 6.01 8.73 0.60
N GLY A 5 5.37 9.32 -0.41
CA GLY A 5 4.70 8.56 -1.47
C GLY A 5 4.88 9.23 -2.84
N PRO A 6 4.03 10.19 -3.24
CA PRO A 6 4.08 10.78 -4.58
C PRO A 6 5.40 11.47 -4.87
N LEU A 7 5.90 12.31 -3.96
CA LEU A 7 7.14 13.05 -4.20
C LEU A 7 8.34 12.10 -4.28
N LEU A 8 8.51 11.19 -3.32
CA LEU A 8 9.63 10.25 -3.31
C LEU A 8 9.62 9.33 -4.55
N VAL A 9 8.45 8.76 -4.88
CA VAL A 9 8.32 7.82 -6.00
C VAL A 9 8.45 8.54 -7.34
N SER A 10 7.82 9.70 -7.51
CA SER A 10 7.96 10.49 -8.73
C SER A 10 9.37 11.03 -8.91
N PHE A 11 10.02 11.50 -7.85
CA PHE A 11 11.43 11.93 -7.89
C PHE A 11 12.35 10.78 -8.29
N SER A 12 12.23 9.61 -7.63
CA SER A 12 13.02 8.42 -7.96
C SER A 12 12.81 7.96 -9.40
N TYR A 13 11.58 8.05 -9.93
CA TYR A 13 11.30 7.72 -11.32
C TYR A 13 11.95 8.73 -12.28
N VAL A 14 11.77 10.03 -12.04
CA VAL A 14 12.37 11.10 -12.86
C VAL A 14 13.89 11.01 -12.84
N SER A 15 14.51 10.73 -11.69
CA SER A 15 15.97 10.60 -11.61
C SER A 15 16.51 9.41 -12.40
N GLN A 16 15.72 8.34 -12.55
CA GLN A 16 16.12 7.13 -13.28
C GLN A 16 15.82 7.20 -14.78
N VAL A 17 14.69 7.81 -15.16
CA VAL A 17 14.15 7.77 -16.53
C VAL A 17 14.23 9.13 -17.24
N GLY A 18 14.50 10.22 -16.51
CA GLY A 18 14.62 11.57 -17.05
C GLY A 18 13.28 12.28 -17.33
N ALA A 19 12.14 11.64 -17.05
CA ALA A 19 10.81 12.18 -17.33
C ALA A 19 9.79 11.81 -16.26
N ALA A 20 8.75 12.63 -16.10
CA ALA A 20 7.64 12.34 -15.20
C ALA A 20 6.71 11.26 -15.79
N SER A 21 6.07 10.46 -14.93
CA SER A 21 5.14 9.40 -15.36
C SER A 21 3.88 9.36 -14.51
N TRP A 22 2.73 9.43 -15.20
CA TRP A 22 1.42 9.19 -14.61
C TRP A 22 1.27 7.78 -14.03
N THR A 23 2.02 6.82 -14.55
CA THR A 23 2.02 5.45 -14.02
C THR A 23 2.78 5.39 -12.70
N ALA A 24 3.94 6.03 -12.61
CA ALA A 24 4.70 6.13 -11.36
C ALA A 24 3.91 6.89 -10.27
N LEU A 25 3.25 7.99 -10.64
CA LEU A 25 2.40 8.74 -9.72
C LEU A 25 1.25 7.89 -9.17
N ARG A 26 0.51 7.18 -10.05
CA ARG A 26 -0.58 6.29 -9.62
C ARG A 26 -0.08 5.13 -8.75
N ALA A 27 1.07 4.56 -9.07
CA ALA A 27 1.68 3.49 -8.27
C ALA A 27 2.09 3.94 -6.87
N SER A 28 2.36 5.24 -6.67
CA SER A 28 2.71 5.80 -5.37
C SER A 28 1.52 5.98 -4.42
N ILE A 29 0.29 6.10 -4.95
CA ILE A 29 -0.91 6.44 -4.16
C ILE A 29 -1.16 5.42 -3.02
N PRO A 30 -1.15 4.10 -3.27
CA PRO A 30 -1.38 3.11 -2.21
C PRO A 30 -0.31 3.18 -1.10
N LEU A 31 0.95 3.45 -1.46
CA LEU A 31 2.05 3.60 -0.51
C LEU A 31 1.94 4.91 0.30
N ALA A 32 1.47 5.98 -0.34
CA ALA A 32 1.22 7.27 0.30
C ALA A 32 0.11 7.18 1.35
N LEU A 33 -0.96 6.44 1.04
CA LEU A 33 -2.08 6.19 1.94
C LEU A 33 -1.63 5.37 3.16
N GLN A 34 -0.87 4.29 2.95
CA GLN A 34 -0.28 3.51 4.04
C GLN A 34 0.64 4.36 4.94
N SER A 35 1.47 5.21 4.33
CA SER A 35 2.32 6.14 5.09
C SER A 35 1.51 7.16 5.88
N GLY A 36 0.37 7.62 5.33
CA GLY A 36 -0.56 8.46 6.06
C GLY A 36 -1.25 7.76 7.21
N ALA A 37 -1.56 6.46 7.10
CA ALA A 37 -2.10 5.69 8.21
C ALA A 37 -1.10 5.65 9.38
N ILE A 38 0.21 5.51 9.11
CA ILE A 38 1.26 5.58 10.14
C ILE A 38 1.27 6.94 10.82
N LEU A 39 1.32 8.02 10.03
CA LEU A 39 1.37 9.39 10.56
C LEU A 39 0.11 9.71 11.36
N HIS A 40 -1.06 9.34 10.84
CA HIS A 40 -2.32 9.58 11.53
C HIS A 40 -2.44 8.74 12.81
N ALA A 41 -1.94 7.51 12.82
CA ALA A 41 -1.84 6.71 14.05
C ALA A 41 -0.92 7.37 15.09
N ASN A 42 0.15 8.04 14.65
CA ASN A 42 1.05 8.79 15.52
C ASN A 42 0.32 9.98 16.15
N ASN A 43 -0.29 10.83 15.31
CA ASN A 43 -1.04 12.00 15.77
C ASN A 43 -2.23 11.61 16.66
N ALA A 44 -2.85 10.45 16.41
CA ALA A 44 -3.96 9.97 17.23
C ALA A 44 -3.52 9.42 18.59
N ARG A 45 -2.31 8.86 18.69
CA ARG A 45 -1.70 8.43 19.96
C ARG A 45 -1.40 9.62 20.85
N ASP A 46 -0.84 10.68 20.27
CA ASP A 46 -0.35 11.86 21.00
C ASP A 46 -1.39 12.98 21.12
N MET A 47 -2.68 12.68 20.88
CA MET A 47 -3.74 13.70 20.84
C MET A 47 -3.85 14.54 22.12
N VAL A 48 -3.58 13.97 23.29
CA VAL A 48 -3.69 14.67 24.58
C VAL A 48 -2.48 15.58 24.79
N GLU A 49 -1.29 15.06 24.52
CA GLU A 49 -0.02 15.78 24.60
C GLU A 49 0.04 16.93 23.59
N ASP A 50 -0.38 16.67 22.35
CA ASP A 50 -0.46 17.68 21.28
C ASP A 50 -1.43 18.81 21.65
N ALA A 51 -2.58 18.48 22.25
CA ALA A 51 -3.53 19.48 22.73
C ALA A 51 -2.95 20.34 23.85
N ALA A 52 -2.24 19.73 24.81
CA ALA A 52 -1.58 20.44 25.90
C ALA A 52 -0.42 21.34 25.41
N ALA A 53 0.26 20.91 24.33
CA ALA A 53 1.35 21.66 23.70
C ALA A 53 0.88 22.72 22.67
N GLY A 54 -0.43 22.80 22.40
CA GLY A 54 -0.99 23.72 21.40
C GLY A 54 -0.67 23.34 19.95
N VAL A 55 -0.37 22.07 19.69
CA VAL A 55 -0.07 21.54 18.35
C VAL A 55 -1.37 21.16 17.65
N ASP A 56 -1.67 21.85 16.54
CA ASP A 56 -2.83 21.55 15.72
C ASP A 56 -2.58 20.34 14.80
N THR A 57 -3.08 19.17 15.21
CA THR A 57 -3.05 17.97 14.37
C THR A 57 -4.41 17.64 13.75
N LEU A 58 -4.37 16.92 12.61
CA LEU A 58 -5.60 16.46 11.95
C LEU A 58 -6.43 15.54 12.87
N ALA A 59 -5.77 14.73 13.70
CA ALA A 59 -6.44 13.87 14.66
C ALA A 59 -7.22 14.68 15.71
N LEU A 60 -6.62 15.75 16.21
CA LEU A 60 -7.25 16.69 17.15
C LEU A 60 -8.45 17.40 16.52
N ARG A 61 -8.29 17.94 15.30
CA ARG A 61 -9.37 18.66 14.59
C ARG A 61 -10.56 17.77 14.21
N LEU A 62 -10.30 16.50 13.87
CA LEU A 62 -11.34 15.55 13.49
C LEU A 62 -12.07 14.97 14.72
N GLY A 63 -11.39 14.89 15.86
CA GLY A 63 -11.86 14.18 17.04
C GLY A 63 -11.86 12.65 16.86
N ARG A 64 -12.04 11.93 17.97
CA ARG A 64 -11.86 10.46 18.05
C ARG A 64 -12.62 9.67 16.98
N ARG A 65 -13.92 9.93 16.79
CA ARG A 65 -14.77 9.17 15.86
C ARG A 65 -14.33 9.33 14.40
N ARG A 66 -14.08 10.56 13.94
CA ARG A 66 -13.64 10.80 12.55
C ARG A 66 -12.19 10.37 12.34
N SER A 67 -11.36 10.41 13.38
CA SER A 67 -10.01 9.86 13.35
C SER A 67 -9.98 8.36 13.10
N VAL A 68 -10.92 7.59 13.67
CA VAL A 68 -11.09 6.16 13.33
C VAL A 68 -11.41 5.98 11.84
N VAL A 69 -12.41 6.71 11.33
CA VAL A 69 -12.82 6.61 9.92
C VAL A 69 -11.65 6.95 8.99
N LEU A 70 -10.91 8.02 9.28
CA LEU A 70 -9.74 8.40 8.49
C LEU A 70 -8.67 7.31 8.52
N TYR A 71 -8.35 6.77 9.69
CA TYR A 71 -7.38 5.68 9.80
C TYR A 71 -7.77 4.46 8.95
N GLU A 72 -9.04 4.04 9.03
CA GLU A 72 -9.58 2.92 8.26
C GLU A 72 -9.52 3.19 6.75
N LEU A 73 -9.86 4.40 6.31
CA LEU A 73 -9.75 4.78 4.90
C LEU A 73 -8.30 4.74 4.41
N LEU A 74 -7.37 5.30 5.18
CA LEU A 74 -5.94 5.32 4.83
C LEU A 74 -5.35 3.90 4.78
N LEU A 75 -5.77 3.03 5.70
CA LEU A 75 -5.28 1.66 5.80
C LEU A 75 -5.90 0.72 4.75
N LEU A 76 -7.21 0.87 4.47
CA LEU A 76 -7.97 -0.10 3.67
C LEU A 76 -8.16 0.31 2.20
N ALA A 77 -8.20 1.60 1.87
CA ALA A 77 -8.30 2.05 0.48
C ALA A 77 -7.19 1.53 -0.45
N PRO A 78 -5.92 1.35 -0.01
CA PRO A 78 -4.88 0.72 -0.82
C PRO A 78 -5.28 -0.63 -1.42
N TYR A 79 -6.10 -1.43 -0.72
CA TYR A 79 -6.50 -2.75 -1.21
C TYR A 79 -7.42 -2.70 -2.43
N ALA A 80 -8.19 -1.63 -2.62
CA ALA A 80 -8.98 -1.45 -3.85
C ALA A 80 -8.06 -1.39 -5.08
N SER A 81 -6.91 -0.71 -4.95
CA SER A 81 -5.91 -0.66 -6.02
C SER A 81 -5.27 -2.04 -6.28
N VAL A 82 -5.07 -2.84 -5.24
CA VAL A 82 -4.49 -4.19 -5.34
C VAL A 82 -5.46 -5.12 -6.09
N VAL A 83 -6.74 -5.13 -5.71
CA VAL A 83 -7.78 -5.91 -6.40
C VAL A 83 -7.88 -5.49 -7.86
N TRP A 84 -7.92 -4.18 -8.14
CA TRP A 84 -7.98 -3.67 -9.51
C TRP A 84 -6.78 -4.11 -10.35
N ARG A 85 -5.55 -4.03 -9.80
CA ARG A 85 -4.34 -4.49 -10.48
C ARG A 85 -4.34 -6.01 -10.69
N ALA A 86 -4.73 -6.79 -9.68
CA ALA A 86 -4.79 -8.24 -9.76
C ALA A 86 -5.75 -8.72 -10.86
N ALA A 87 -6.89 -8.05 -11.01
CA ALA A 87 -7.88 -8.36 -12.04
C ALA A 87 -7.43 -7.97 -13.47
N ARG A 88 -6.56 -6.97 -13.62
CA ARG A 88 -6.17 -6.40 -14.92
C ARG A 88 -4.83 -6.89 -15.46
N THR A 89 -3.93 -7.37 -14.59
CA THR A 89 -2.51 -7.57 -14.96
C THR A 89 -2.02 -8.99 -14.66
N SER A 90 -2.01 -9.40 -13.39
CA SER A 90 -1.48 -10.68 -12.96
C SER A 90 -2.09 -11.08 -11.62
N THR A 91 -2.36 -12.37 -11.42
CA THR A 91 -2.78 -12.90 -10.11
C THR A 91 -1.75 -12.61 -9.02
N PHE A 92 -0.46 -12.55 -9.36
CA PHE A 92 0.62 -12.18 -8.44
C PHE A 92 0.54 -10.72 -7.97
N ALA A 93 -0.08 -9.82 -8.74
CA ALA A 93 -0.31 -8.46 -8.27
C ALA A 93 -1.27 -8.39 -7.06
N GLY A 94 -1.98 -9.50 -6.77
CA GLY A 94 -2.83 -9.66 -5.59
C GLY A 94 -2.09 -10.10 -4.31
N LEU A 95 -0.78 -10.38 -4.34
CA LEU A 95 -0.01 -10.80 -3.16
C LEU A 95 -0.23 -9.92 -1.90
N PRO A 96 -0.34 -8.58 -1.98
CA PRO A 96 -0.61 -7.76 -0.80
C PRO A 96 -1.91 -8.09 -0.08
N LEU A 97 -2.89 -8.73 -0.74
CA LEU A 97 -4.16 -9.17 -0.12
C LEU A 97 -3.93 -10.13 1.05
N ALA A 98 -2.80 -10.85 1.08
CA ALA A 98 -2.43 -11.70 2.20
C ALA A 98 -2.31 -10.93 3.54
N THR A 99 -2.09 -9.61 3.47
CA THR A 99 -2.01 -8.73 4.66
C THR A 99 -3.36 -8.20 5.12
N LEU A 100 -4.43 -8.37 4.34
CA LEU A 100 -5.75 -7.80 4.62
C LEU A 100 -6.32 -8.22 5.99
N PRO A 101 -6.23 -9.50 6.43
CA PRO A 101 -6.68 -9.87 7.77
C PRO A 101 -5.96 -9.11 8.88
N ALA A 102 -4.67 -8.83 8.70
CA ALA A 102 -3.88 -8.04 9.64
C ALA A 102 -4.29 -6.55 9.63
N ALA A 103 -4.60 -5.99 8.45
CA ALA A 103 -5.14 -4.63 8.34
C ALA A 103 -6.49 -4.49 9.06
N LEU A 104 -7.40 -5.44 8.89
CA LEU A 104 -8.70 -5.44 9.56
C LEU A 104 -8.55 -5.52 11.10
N ARG A 105 -7.61 -6.33 11.59
CA ARG A 105 -7.27 -6.37 13.02
C ARG A 105 -6.71 -5.04 13.52
N LEU A 106 -5.84 -4.39 12.74
CA LEU A 106 -5.32 -3.05 13.09
C LEU A 106 -6.43 -2.00 13.11
N ALA A 107 -7.37 -2.03 12.18
CA ALA A 107 -8.54 -1.15 12.18
C ALA A 107 -9.39 -1.34 13.45
N ALA A 108 -9.68 -2.60 13.82
CA ALA A 108 -10.43 -2.92 15.03
C ALA A 108 -9.70 -2.47 16.31
N ASP A 109 -8.40 -2.75 16.41
CA ASP A 109 -7.59 -2.37 17.57
C ASP A 109 -7.48 -0.85 17.71
N PHE A 110 -7.31 -0.13 16.60
CA PHE A 110 -7.26 1.34 16.61
C PHE A 110 -8.59 1.95 17.08
N ARG A 111 -9.71 1.40 16.59
CA ARG A 111 -11.06 1.80 17.02
C ARG A 111 -11.28 1.55 18.51
N ALA A 112 -10.91 0.36 19.00
CA ALA A 112 -11.02 0.02 20.42
C ALA A 112 -10.15 0.93 21.28
N GLY A 113 -8.91 1.19 20.84
CA GLY A 113 -7.99 2.08 21.54
C GLY A 113 -8.53 3.51 21.68
N LEU A 114 -9.06 4.09 20.61
CA LEU A 114 -9.65 5.44 20.66
C LEU A 114 -10.97 5.50 21.44
N ALA A 115 -11.73 4.41 21.49
CA ALA A 115 -12.97 4.35 22.28
C ALA A 115 -12.71 4.30 23.79
N ALA A 116 -11.59 3.69 24.21
CA ALA A 116 -11.22 3.57 25.61
C ALA A 116 -10.77 4.89 26.27
N GLY A 117 -10.47 5.92 25.48
CA GLY A 117 -10.04 7.23 25.96
C GLY A 117 -8.72 7.16 26.74
N ASP A 118 -8.67 7.84 27.88
CA ASP A 118 -7.42 8.04 28.63
C ASP A 118 -7.14 6.90 29.63
N ALA A 119 -7.99 5.86 29.64
CA ALA A 119 -7.81 4.65 30.42
C ALA A 119 -6.60 3.83 29.91
N PRO A 120 -5.99 2.94 30.72
CA PRO A 120 -4.78 2.17 30.38
C PRO A 120 -4.86 1.28 29.13
N LEU A 121 -6.04 1.10 28.52
CA LEU A 121 -6.19 0.54 27.17
C LEU A 121 -5.53 1.43 26.08
N SER A 122 -5.17 2.67 26.41
CA SER A 122 -4.29 3.57 25.66
C SER A 122 -2.91 2.95 25.35
N ALA A 123 -2.49 1.93 26.11
CA ALA A 123 -1.33 1.10 25.76
C ALA A 123 -1.45 0.41 24.40
N SER A 124 -2.68 0.14 23.93
CA SER A 124 -2.93 -0.40 22.59
C SER A 124 -2.57 0.63 21.51
N LEU A 125 -2.89 1.92 21.72
CA LEU A 125 -2.54 3.03 20.84
C LEU A 125 -1.05 3.34 20.87
N ALA A 126 -0.38 3.15 22.01
CA ALA A 126 1.05 3.42 22.16
C ALA A 126 1.91 2.69 21.10
N ARG A 127 1.52 1.46 20.74
CA ARG A 127 2.20 0.64 19.73
C ARG A 127 1.60 0.75 18.33
N MET A 128 0.49 1.48 18.14
CA MET A 128 -0.19 1.57 16.84
C MET A 128 0.72 2.07 15.73
N PRO A 129 1.46 3.19 15.87
CA PRO A 129 2.31 3.69 14.78
C PRO A 129 3.32 2.63 14.31
N MET A 130 3.94 1.92 15.25
CA MET A 130 4.90 0.86 14.98
C MET A 130 4.24 -0.34 14.27
N ARG A 131 3.05 -0.77 14.72
CA ARG A 131 2.32 -1.89 14.12
C ARG A 131 1.85 -1.55 12.70
N THR A 132 1.33 -0.34 12.50
CA THR A 132 0.95 0.19 11.18
C THR A 132 2.16 0.29 10.26
N ALA A 133 3.32 0.73 10.77
CA ALA A 133 4.55 0.79 9.98
C ALA A 133 5.05 -0.59 9.54
N LYS A 134 5.05 -1.58 10.43
CA LYS A 134 5.38 -2.98 10.09
C LYS A 134 4.44 -3.53 9.03
N HIS A 135 3.15 -3.25 9.15
CA HIS A 135 2.15 -3.63 8.17
C HIS A 135 2.40 -2.95 6.81
N ALA A 136 2.61 -1.64 6.78
CA ALA A 136 2.90 -0.88 5.57
C ALA A 136 4.16 -1.38 4.86
N ALA A 137 5.21 -1.73 5.62
CA ALA A 137 6.43 -2.31 5.08
C ALA A 137 6.19 -3.67 4.41
N LEU A 138 5.46 -4.57 5.08
CA LEU A 138 5.09 -5.87 4.50
C LEU A 138 4.19 -5.71 3.26
N PHE A 139 3.22 -4.79 3.32
CA PHE A 139 2.37 -4.45 2.18
C PHE A 139 3.20 -3.97 0.98
N ALA A 140 4.16 -3.07 1.21
CA ALA A 140 5.05 -2.56 0.17
C ALA A 140 5.93 -3.68 -0.41
N LEU A 141 6.52 -4.52 0.44
CA LEU A 141 7.35 -5.65 0.03
C LEU A 141 6.58 -6.61 -0.88
N LEU A 142 5.37 -7.00 -0.47
CA LEU A 142 4.51 -7.88 -1.28
C LEU A 142 4.02 -7.21 -2.55
N THR A 143 3.83 -5.88 -2.53
CA THR A 143 3.45 -5.11 -3.74
C THR A 143 4.58 -5.16 -4.76
N THR A 144 5.82 -4.93 -4.31
CA THR A 144 7.02 -5.02 -5.15
C THR A 144 7.21 -6.45 -5.69
N ALA A 145 7.11 -7.46 -4.83
CA ALA A 145 7.22 -8.86 -5.25
C ALA A 145 6.15 -9.23 -6.31
N GLY A 146 4.90 -8.79 -6.11
CA GLY A 146 3.80 -9.05 -7.05
C GLY A 146 3.95 -8.35 -8.41
N VAL A 147 4.71 -7.25 -8.48
CA VAL A 147 5.07 -6.59 -9.74
C VAL A 147 6.19 -7.35 -10.47
N LEU A 148 7.16 -7.89 -9.72
CA LEU A 148 8.33 -8.57 -10.28
C LEU A 148 8.05 -9.99 -10.77
N LEU A 149 7.03 -10.66 -10.23
CA LEU A 149 6.66 -12.02 -10.63
C LEU A 149 5.94 -12.02 -12.00
N PRO A 150 6.47 -12.73 -13.02
CA PRO A 150 5.88 -12.75 -14.35
C PRO A 150 4.51 -13.45 -14.36
N SER A 151 3.56 -12.90 -15.12
CA SER A 151 2.29 -13.58 -15.37
C SER A 151 2.53 -14.82 -16.26
N PRO A 152 1.84 -15.96 -16.01
CA PRO A 152 1.93 -17.16 -16.86
C PRO A 152 1.64 -16.89 -18.34
N SER A 153 0.86 -15.85 -18.65
CA SER A 153 0.51 -15.44 -20.01
C SER A 153 1.72 -15.11 -20.90
N LEU A 154 2.86 -14.68 -20.36
CA LEU A 154 4.07 -14.41 -21.14
C LEU A 154 4.88 -15.67 -21.48
N ARG A 155 4.73 -16.76 -20.70
CA ARG A 155 5.36 -18.05 -21.01
C ARG A 155 4.65 -18.78 -22.14
N GLU A 156 3.33 -18.65 -22.24
CA GLU A 156 2.55 -19.25 -23.32
C GLU A 156 2.73 -18.53 -24.66
N LEU A 157 2.85 -17.20 -24.67
CA LEU A 157 3.13 -16.41 -25.87
C LEU A 157 4.55 -16.65 -26.41
N GLY A 158 5.56 -16.71 -25.54
CA GLY A 158 6.92 -17.06 -25.96
C GLY A 158 7.01 -18.50 -26.49
N GLY A 159 6.33 -19.44 -25.82
CA GLY A 159 6.30 -20.84 -26.23
C GLY A 159 5.53 -21.11 -27.52
N SER A 160 4.49 -20.32 -27.85
CA SER A 160 3.75 -20.47 -29.11
C SER A 160 4.48 -19.80 -30.27
N LEU A 161 5.07 -18.61 -30.08
CA LEU A 161 5.85 -17.93 -31.11
C LEU A 161 7.12 -18.69 -31.49
N VAL A 162 7.84 -19.23 -30.49
CA VAL A 162 9.01 -20.09 -30.76
C VAL A 162 8.61 -21.37 -31.47
N ARG A 163 7.49 -22.01 -31.10
CA ARG A 163 6.98 -23.20 -31.80
C ARG A 163 6.54 -22.90 -33.23
N THR A 164 5.87 -21.78 -33.48
CA THR A 164 5.46 -21.35 -34.82
C THR A 164 6.67 -20.99 -35.69
N ALA A 165 7.67 -20.29 -35.13
CA ALA A 165 8.90 -19.94 -35.83
C ALA A 165 9.74 -21.18 -36.18
N LEU A 166 9.88 -22.13 -35.24
CA LEU A 166 10.59 -23.38 -35.49
C LEU A 166 9.87 -24.22 -36.55
N ARG A 167 8.53 -24.33 -36.48
CA ARG A 167 7.75 -25.07 -37.48
C ARG A 167 7.90 -24.46 -38.87
N SER A 168 7.80 -23.13 -38.98
CA SER A 168 8.00 -22.41 -40.24
C SER A 168 9.43 -22.47 -40.79
N TYR A 169 10.44 -22.67 -39.94
CA TYR A 169 11.82 -22.92 -40.36
C TYR A 169 11.99 -24.35 -40.89
N TYR A 170 11.50 -25.35 -40.14
CA TYR A 170 11.56 -26.75 -40.55
C TYR A 170 10.81 -27.00 -41.87
N ASP A 171 9.61 -26.45 -42.01
CA ASP A 171 8.79 -26.60 -43.22
C ASP A 171 9.44 -25.97 -44.47
N ARG A 172 10.39 -25.03 -44.31
CA ARG A 172 11.13 -24.39 -45.42
C ARG A 172 12.44 -25.08 -45.77
N VAL A 173 13.05 -25.78 -44.81
CA VAL A 173 14.36 -26.41 -44.99
C VAL A 173 14.21 -27.86 -45.48
N PHE A 174 13.09 -28.51 -45.17
CA PHE A 174 12.88 -29.93 -45.44
C PHE A 174 11.72 -30.23 -46.42
N SER A 175 11.26 -29.23 -47.18
CA SER A 175 10.33 -29.36 -48.32
C SER A 175 11.06 -29.19 -49.64
#